data_AF-A0A8H9LYP4-F1
#
_entry.id   AF-A0A8H9LYP4-F1
#
_cell.length_a   1.000
_cell.length_b   1.000
_cell.length_c   1.000
_cell.angle_alpha   90.00
_cell.angle_beta   90.00
_cell.angle_gamma   90.00
#
_symmetry.space_group_name_H-M   'P 1'
#
loop_
_entity.id
_entity.type
_entity.pdbx_description
1 polymer ?
#
loop_
_entity_poly.entity_id
_entity_poly.type
_entity_poly.pdbx_seq_one_letter_code
_entity_poly.pdbx_strand_id
1 'polypeptide(L)'
;MPIARFSPFELLLLKSRSQVDTATLLLLGWVLVHRQHVSEGQRRRRLAQVSAQFRHGHELGPVMSIAHSQDLHAIQLAAEVVRKECSRERSLSVMHQAITVATDDGELSLANHYILRFLADLLNVVPATLNTLFQELTGKPLRAPEDPSRDAYWQVHDPAYYTHKAEQEAQAAEREQAAQAQAEQQQRAKADKQHARAQRQQQKQQRKEEARQAKQRAEQAQEHARAEQQRQEQARAEQARREQARRQQEQARAEQARRERYQRATNPPPPPDRTTRALAVLGLMPGASKTEVRKAYRRMAQLHHPDRFYSESEHQVALASARFQRIKNAYDYLMQTY
;
A
#
# COMPACT_ATOMS: atom_id res chain seq x y z
N MET A 1 43.79 5.80 -62.11
CA MET A 1 42.66 5.86 -63.06
C MET A 1 41.92 4.54 -62.98
N PRO A 2 40.67 4.48 -62.51
CA PRO A 2 39.90 3.25 -62.62
C PRO A 2 39.63 3.02 -64.11
N ILE A 3 40.09 1.88 -64.63
CA ILE A 3 39.76 1.41 -65.98
C ILE A 3 38.23 1.32 -66.00
N ALA A 4 37.57 2.16 -66.81
CA ALA A 4 36.12 2.16 -66.94
C ALA A 4 35.67 0.75 -67.37
N ARG A 5 35.14 -0.02 -66.43
CA ARG A 5 34.52 -1.31 -66.70
C ARG A 5 33.13 -1.02 -67.22
N PHE A 6 32.96 -1.09 -68.53
CA PHE A 6 31.64 -1.02 -69.15
C PHE A 6 30.70 -2.07 -68.54
N SER A 7 29.45 -1.68 -68.31
CA SER A 7 28.41 -2.61 -67.86
C SER A 7 28.12 -3.67 -68.93
N PRO A 8 27.53 -4.82 -68.56
CA PRO A 8 27.13 -5.83 -69.54
C PRO A 8 26.24 -5.28 -70.66
N PHE A 9 25.35 -4.33 -70.32
CA PHE A 9 24.46 -3.70 -71.29
C PHE A 9 25.18 -2.68 -72.18
N GLU A 10 26.11 -1.89 -71.64
CA GLU A 10 26.93 -0.97 -72.46
C GLU A 10 27.77 -1.74 -73.47
N LEU A 11 28.39 -2.85 -73.06
CA LEU A 11 29.12 -3.73 -73.98
C LEU A 11 28.21 -4.32 -75.06
N LEU A 12 26.94 -4.60 -74.73
CA LEU A 12 25.95 -5.08 -75.68
C LEU A 12 25.57 -3.99 -76.70
N LEU A 13 25.35 -2.76 -76.24
CA LEU A 13 25.05 -1.61 -77.11
C LEU A 13 26.21 -1.31 -78.06
N LEU A 14 27.46 -1.37 -77.58
CA LEU A 14 28.66 -1.14 -78.41
C LEU A 14 28.84 -2.21 -79.50
N LYS A 15 28.38 -3.45 -79.25
CA LYS A 15 28.43 -4.55 -80.22
C LYS A 15 27.21 -4.62 -81.13
N SER A 16 26.17 -3.83 -80.83
CA SER A 16 24.92 -3.86 -81.58
C SER A 16 25.03 -3.17 -82.93
N ARG A 17 24.28 -3.68 -83.91
CA ARG A 17 24.08 -3.01 -85.21
C ARG A 17 23.08 -1.85 -85.14
N SER A 18 22.25 -1.81 -84.09
CA SER A 18 21.24 -0.77 -83.86
C SER A 18 20.99 -0.63 -82.37
N GLN A 19 21.51 0.47 -81.79
CA GLN A 19 21.41 0.73 -80.36
C GLN A 19 19.95 0.89 -79.92
N VAL A 20 19.12 1.57 -80.71
CA VAL A 20 17.68 1.72 -80.47
C VAL A 20 16.96 0.39 -80.43
N ASP A 21 17.23 -0.51 -81.38
CA ASP A 21 16.57 -1.81 -81.42
C ASP A 21 16.99 -2.65 -80.21
N THR A 22 18.29 -2.66 -79.84
CA THR A 22 18.78 -3.35 -78.65
C THR A 22 18.19 -2.78 -77.35
N ALA A 23 18.08 -1.45 -77.24
CA ALA A 23 17.46 -0.80 -76.10
C ALA A 23 15.96 -1.11 -76.01
N THR A 24 15.25 -1.07 -77.14
CA THR A 24 13.84 -1.46 -77.23
C THR A 24 13.66 -2.93 -76.82
N LEU A 25 14.58 -3.82 -77.20
CA LEU A 25 14.53 -5.22 -76.77
C LEU A 25 14.70 -5.40 -75.28
N LEU A 26 15.57 -4.61 -74.64
CA LEU A 26 15.70 -4.67 -73.19
C LEU A 26 14.39 -4.26 -72.51
N LEU A 27 13.75 -3.18 -72.99
CA LEU A 27 12.47 -2.71 -72.45
C LEU A 27 11.34 -3.72 -72.68
N LEU A 28 11.25 -4.34 -73.87
CA LEU A 28 10.28 -5.41 -74.14
C LEU A 28 10.58 -6.68 -73.32
N GLY A 29 11.86 -7.00 -73.12
CA GLY A 29 12.31 -8.06 -72.22
C GLY A 29 11.88 -7.80 -70.78
N TRP A 30 11.97 -6.55 -70.32
CA TRP A 30 11.51 -6.14 -69.00
C TRP A 30 10.01 -6.35 -68.81
N VAL A 31 9.19 -5.99 -69.81
CA VAL A 31 7.74 -6.28 -69.82
C VAL A 31 7.46 -7.79 -69.72
N LEU A 32 8.22 -8.63 -70.42
CA LEU A 32 8.08 -10.10 -70.37
C LEU A 32 8.41 -10.70 -69.01
N VAL A 33 9.39 -10.15 -68.30
CA VAL A 33 9.82 -10.65 -66.98
C VAL A 33 8.71 -10.47 -65.94
N HIS A 34 7.96 -9.37 -66.02
CA HIS A 34 6.85 -9.08 -65.12
C HIS A 34 5.53 -9.79 -65.49
N ARG A 35 5.57 -10.71 -66.47
CA ARG A 35 4.43 -11.60 -66.74
C ARG A 35 4.41 -12.78 -65.78
N GLN A 36 3.22 -12.97 -65.19
CA GLN A 36 2.90 -14.12 -64.35
C GLN A 36 2.77 -15.38 -65.22
N HIS A 37 3.21 -16.53 -64.70
CA HIS A 37 3.03 -17.86 -65.31
C HIS A 37 3.69 -18.11 -66.69
N VAL A 38 4.73 -17.36 -67.08
CA VAL A 38 5.48 -17.61 -68.33
C VAL A 38 6.88 -18.17 -68.02
N SER A 39 7.22 -19.33 -68.61
CA SER A 39 8.56 -19.91 -68.45
C SER A 39 9.63 -19.09 -69.17
N GLU A 40 10.89 -19.19 -68.73
CA GLU A 40 11.99 -18.44 -69.36
C GLU A 40 12.14 -18.77 -70.86
N GLY A 41 11.95 -20.03 -71.25
CA GLY A 41 11.96 -20.45 -72.65
C GLY A 41 10.85 -19.81 -73.47
N GLN A 42 9.64 -19.67 -72.92
CA GLN A 42 8.53 -18.96 -73.58
C GLN A 42 8.84 -17.46 -73.71
N ARG A 43 9.39 -16.82 -72.67
CA ARG A 43 9.81 -15.41 -72.74
C ARG A 43 10.83 -15.17 -73.85
N ARG A 44 11.87 -16.03 -73.94
CA ARG A 44 12.89 -15.94 -75.00
C ARG A 44 12.29 -16.11 -76.39
N ARG A 45 11.37 -17.06 -76.58
CA ARG A 45 10.68 -17.27 -77.87
C ARG A 45 9.79 -16.09 -78.26
N ARG A 46 9.02 -15.54 -77.32
CA ARG A 46 8.19 -14.34 -77.55
C ARG A 46 9.05 -13.13 -77.90
N LEU A 47 10.15 -12.90 -77.17
CA LEU A 47 11.08 -11.81 -77.51
C LEU A 47 11.66 -11.99 -78.91
N ALA A 48 12.02 -13.22 -79.30
CA ALA A 48 12.51 -13.52 -80.65
C ALA A 48 11.46 -13.22 -81.75
N GLN A 49 10.19 -13.51 -81.50
CA GLN A 49 9.10 -13.23 -82.44
C GLN A 49 8.89 -11.72 -82.65
N VAL A 50 8.83 -10.96 -81.55
CA VAL A 50 8.56 -9.51 -81.61
C VAL A 50 9.78 -8.73 -82.13
N SER A 51 10.97 -9.30 -81.98
CA SER A 51 12.23 -8.73 -82.48
C SER A 51 12.62 -9.14 -83.90
N ALA A 52 11.79 -9.91 -84.60
CA ALA A 52 12.13 -10.43 -85.94
C ALA A 52 12.48 -9.33 -86.96
N GLN A 53 11.94 -8.11 -86.78
CA GLN A 53 12.18 -6.96 -87.66
C GLN A 53 13.35 -6.06 -87.19
N PHE A 54 13.97 -6.38 -86.05
CA PHE A 54 14.97 -5.53 -85.41
C PHE A 54 16.37 -5.85 -85.93
N ARG A 55 17.20 -4.82 -86.09
CA ARG A 55 18.57 -4.94 -86.60
C ARG A 55 19.60 -4.88 -85.46
N HIS A 56 19.43 -5.72 -84.44
CA HIS A 56 20.29 -5.70 -83.24
C HIS A 56 21.62 -6.46 -83.42
N GLY A 57 21.64 -7.56 -84.19
CA GLY A 57 22.89 -8.24 -84.60
C GLY A 57 23.65 -9.01 -83.50
N HIS A 58 23.00 -9.29 -82.37
CA HIS A 58 23.55 -10.06 -81.24
C HIS A 58 22.53 -11.09 -80.73
N GLU A 59 22.98 -12.03 -79.89
CA GLU A 59 22.10 -13.00 -79.24
C GLU A 59 21.12 -12.34 -78.25
N LEU A 60 19.94 -12.93 -78.08
CA LEU A 60 18.91 -12.42 -77.17
C LEU A 60 19.12 -12.85 -75.71
N GLY A 61 19.96 -13.86 -75.47
CA GLY A 61 20.25 -14.40 -74.14
C GLY A 61 20.74 -13.34 -73.15
N PRO A 62 21.76 -12.53 -73.49
CA PRO A 62 22.25 -11.45 -72.63
C PRO A 62 21.17 -10.41 -72.30
N VAL A 63 20.36 -9.99 -73.27
CA VAL A 63 19.24 -9.04 -73.05
C VAL A 63 18.25 -9.60 -72.05
N MET A 64 17.86 -10.87 -72.22
CA MET A 64 16.93 -11.52 -71.31
C MET A 64 17.51 -11.70 -69.91
N SER A 65 18.81 -11.98 -69.80
CA SER A 65 19.49 -12.07 -68.50
C SER A 65 19.50 -10.73 -67.77
N ILE A 66 19.78 -9.63 -68.47
CA ILE A 66 19.75 -8.27 -67.90
C ILE A 66 18.32 -7.91 -67.48
N ALA A 67 17.33 -8.15 -68.35
CA ALA A 67 15.92 -7.92 -68.03
C ALA A 67 15.47 -8.72 -66.80
N HIS A 68 15.89 -9.99 -66.69
CA HIS A 68 15.54 -10.85 -65.56
C HIS A 68 16.16 -10.36 -64.25
N SER A 69 17.39 -9.85 -64.30
CA SER A 69 18.05 -9.23 -63.15
C SER A 69 17.45 -7.89 -62.73
N GLN A 70 16.56 -7.31 -63.55
CA GLN A 70 15.92 -6.01 -63.32
C GLN A 70 16.95 -4.90 -63.02
N ASP A 71 18.06 -4.92 -63.76
CA ASP A 71 19.12 -3.91 -63.61
C ASP A 71 18.58 -2.53 -64.02
N LEU A 72 18.30 -1.70 -63.00
CA LEU A 72 17.74 -0.36 -63.17
C LEU A 72 18.67 0.55 -63.99
N HIS A 73 19.99 0.40 -63.88
CA HIS A 73 20.93 1.23 -64.65
C HIS A 73 20.86 0.88 -66.14
N ALA A 74 20.77 -0.43 -66.46
CA ALA A 74 20.62 -0.88 -67.83
C ALA A 74 19.25 -0.46 -68.42
N ILE A 75 18.17 -0.59 -67.65
CA ILE A 75 16.82 -0.15 -68.07
C ILE A 75 16.79 1.37 -68.29
N GLN A 76 17.40 2.16 -67.40
CA GLN A 76 17.51 3.60 -67.55
C GLN A 76 18.29 3.96 -68.82
N LEU A 77 19.46 3.35 -69.05
CA LEU A 77 20.25 3.60 -70.24
C LEU A 77 19.48 3.24 -71.51
N ALA A 78 18.76 2.11 -71.52
CA ALA A 78 17.89 1.75 -72.64
C ALA A 78 16.79 2.78 -72.87
N ALA A 79 16.15 3.28 -71.80
CA ALA A 79 15.15 4.33 -71.91
C ALA A 79 15.75 5.61 -72.49
N GLU A 80 16.94 6.02 -72.07
CA GLU A 80 17.64 7.19 -72.60
C GLU A 80 17.97 7.05 -74.09
N VAL A 81 18.46 5.89 -74.52
CA VAL A 81 18.73 5.58 -75.93
C VAL A 81 17.43 5.65 -76.75
N VAL A 82 16.36 4.99 -76.29
CA VAL A 82 15.06 5.02 -76.97
C VAL A 82 14.51 6.44 -77.04
N ARG A 83 14.57 7.23 -75.97
CA ARG A 83 14.08 8.62 -75.97
C ARG A 83 14.85 9.51 -76.94
N LYS A 84 16.16 9.29 -77.09
CA LYS A 84 17.04 10.12 -77.92
C LYS A 84 16.97 9.77 -79.42
N GLU A 85 16.85 8.48 -79.74
CA GLU A 85 17.07 7.98 -81.10
C GLU A 85 15.83 7.32 -81.72
N CYS A 86 14.76 7.06 -80.96
CA CYS A 86 13.52 6.54 -81.51
C CYS A 86 12.73 7.64 -82.25
N SER A 87 12.39 7.39 -83.52
CA SER A 87 11.58 8.31 -84.31
C SER A 87 10.11 8.28 -83.88
N ARG A 88 9.38 9.38 -84.13
CA ARG A 88 7.93 9.45 -83.88
C ARG A 88 7.12 8.44 -84.69
N GLU A 89 7.62 8.03 -85.86
CA GLU A 89 6.98 7.00 -86.68
C GLU A 89 7.09 5.61 -86.04
N ARG A 90 8.18 5.35 -85.32
CA ARG A 90 8.43 4.08 -84.66
C ARG A 90 7.78 3.98 -83.28
N SER A 91 7.50 5.10 -82.61
CA SER A 91 6.97 5.12 -81.25
C SER A 91 5.68 4.31 -81.09
N LEU A 92 4.73 4.46 -82.02
CA LEU A 92 3.46 3.71 -82.01
C LEU A 92 3.67 2.22 -82.26
N SER A 93 4.62 1.84 -83.12
CA SER A 93 4.95 0.44 -83.38
C SER A 93 5.58 -0.22 -82.15
N VAL A 94 6.50 0.47 -81.48
CA VAL A 94 7.10 -0.01 -80.22
C VAL A 94 6.05 -0.12 -79.13
N MET A 95 5.14 0.85 -79.02
CA MET A 95 4.03 0.80 -78.06
C MET A 95 3.08 -0.36 -78.33
N HIS A 96 2.72 -0.60 -79.59
CA HIS A 96 1.93 -1.78 -79.99
C HIS A 96 2.62 -3.06 -79.57
N GLN A 97 3.91 -3.21 -79.87
CA GLN A 97 4.69 -4.39 -79.47
C GLN A 97 4.72 -4.58 -77.95
N ALA A 98 4.91 -3.49 -77.18
CA ALA A 98 4.89 -3.55 -75.73
C ALA A 98 3.54 -4.04 -75.18
N ILE A 99 2.42 -3.56 -75.74
CA ILE A 99 1.07 -4.01 -75.36
C ILE A 99 0.90 -5.49 -75.69
N THR A 100 1.17 -5.90 -76.94
CA THR A 100 1.07 -7.30 -77.38
C THR A 100 1.86 -8.22 -76.46
N VAL A 101 3.13 -7.88 -76.21
CA VAL A 101 4.02 -8.63 -75.32
C VAL A 101 3.44 -8.76 -73.90
N ALA A 102 2.86 -7.68 -73.37
CA ALA A 102 2.29 -7.64 -72.04
C ALA A 102 1.00 -8.47 -71.90
N THR A 103 0.21 -8.62 -72.98
CA THR A 103 -1.18 -9.16 -72.93
C THR A 103 -1.38 -10.50 -73.62
N ASP A 104 -0.39 -11.00 -74.36
CA ASP A 104 -0.49 -12.14 -75.31
C ASP A 104 -1.21 -13.41 -74.80
N ASP A 105 -1.26 -13.70 -73.48
CA ASP A 105 -1.88 -14.93 -72.96
C ASP A 105 -2.62 -14.73 -71.61
N GLY A 106 -3.01 -13.50 -71.23
CA GLY A 106 -3.70 -13.31 -69.95
C GLY A 106 -3.94 -11.87 -69.50
N GLU A 107 -4.39 -11.72 -68.25
CA GLU A 107 -4.58 -10.42 -67.64
C GLU A 107 -3.25 -9.69 -67.39
N LEU A 108 -3.31 -8.37 -67.50
CA LEU A 108 -2.15 -7.51 -67.33
C LEU A 108 -1.70 -7.52 -65.87
N SER A 109 -0.43 -7.88 -65.61
CA SER A 109 0.12 -7.81 -64.26
C SER A 109 0.14 -6.36 -63.74
N LEU A 110 0.17 -6.20 -62.42
CA LEU A 110 0.25 -4.88 -61.80
C LEU A 110 1.49 -4.10 -62.26
N ALA A 111 2.66 -4.76 -62.31
CA ALA A 111 3.88 -4.15 -62.81
C ALA A 111 3.73 -3.71 -64.28
N ASN A 112 3.14 -4.55 -65.14
CA ASN A 112 2.94 -4.20 -66.54
C ASN A 112 1.97 -3.02 -66.74
N HIS A 113 1.00 -2.79 -65.84
CA HIS A 113 0.21 -1.56 -65.88
C HIS A 113 1.06 -0.29 -65.76
N TYR A 114 2.06 -0.29 -64.89
CA TYR A 114 2.95 0.85 -64.69
C TYR A 114 4.01 0.94 -65.79
N ILE A 115 4.58 -0.20 -66.19
CA ILE A 115 5.60 -0.24 -67.26
C ILE A 115 5.02 0.26 -68.59
N LEU A 116 3.81 -0.15 -68.98
CA LEU A 116 3.20 0.34 -70.23
C LEU A 116 2.94 1.85 -70.22
N ARG A 117 2.55 2.42 -69.07
CA ARG A 117 2.37 3.88 -68.93
C ARG A 117 3.70 4.61 -69.00
N PHE A 118 4.72 4.09 -68.31
CA PHE A 118 6.08 4.61 -68.39
C PHE A 118 6.62 4.58 -69.83
N LEU A 119 6.41 3.48 -70.56
CA LEU A 119 6.82 3.38 -71.97
C LEU A 119 6.03 4.33 -72.87
N ALA A 120 4.73 4.53 -72.61
CA ALA A 120 3.94 5.52 -73.35
C ALA A 120 4.50 6.93 -73.15
N ASP A 121 4.79 7.32 -71.91
CA ASP A 121 5.39 8.63 -71.60
C ASP A 121 6.78 8.75 -72.26
N LEU A 122 7.61 7.71 -72.17
CA LEU A 122 8.94 7.65 -72.79
C LEU A 122 8.88 7.86 -74.32
N LEU A 123 7.86 7.28 -74.95
CA LEU A 123 7.65 7.30 -76.40
C LEU A 123 6.80 8.50 -76.86
N ASN A 124 6.44 9.41 -75.95
CA ASN A 124 5.54 10.55 -76.17
C ASN A 124 4.16 10.15 -76.73
N VAL A 125 3.64 8.99 -76.32
CA VAL A 125 2.28 8.53 -76.62
C VAL A 125 1.33 9.04 -75.54
N VAL A 126 0.38 9.89 -75.93
CA VAL A 126 -0.59 10.48 -75.01
C VAL A 126 -1.47 9.37 -74.39
N PRO A 127 -1.88 9.48 -73.10
CA PRO A 127 -2.70 8.46 -72.44
C PRO A 127 -3.98 8.08 -73.19
N ALA A 128 -4.63 9.02 -73.88
CA ALA A 128 -5.80 8.74 -74.71
C ALA A 128 -5.46 7.76 -75.85
N THR A 129 -4.37 7.99 -76.56
CA THR A 129 -3.88 7.10 -77.62
C THR A 129 -3.47 5.73 -77.07
N LEU A 130 -2.81 5.70 -75.91
CA LEU A 130 -2.49 4.44 -75.23
C LEU A 130 -3.75 3.62 -74.93
N ASN A 131 -4.79 4.26 -74.38
CA ASN A 131 -6.05 3.60 -74.05
C ASN A 131 -6.75 3.07 -75.30
N THR A 132 -6.80 3.85 -76.38
CA THR A 132 -7.37 3.43 -77.67
C THR A 132 -6.61 2.22 -78.23
N LEU A 133 -5.27 2.30 -78.32
CA LEU A 133 -4.45 1.19 -78.81
C LEU A 133 -4.61 -0.08 -77.95
N PHE A 134 -4.64 0.07 -76.63
CA PHE A 134 -4.82 -1.05 -75.72
C PHE A 134 -6.20 -1.70 -75.91
N GLN A 135 -7.26 -0.90 -76.07
CA GLN A 135 -8.60 -1.41 -76.31
C GLN A 135 -8.74 -2.07 -77.68
N GLU A 136 -8.13 -1.53 -78.72
CA GLU A 136 -8.10 -2.13 -80.05
C GLU A 136 -7.40 -3.49 -80.05
N LEU A 137 -6.28 -3.63 -79.33
CA LEU A 137 -5.51 -4.87 -79.29
C LEU A 137 -6.09 -5.94 -78.36
N THR A 138 -6.69 -5.54 -77.24
CA THR A 138 -7.13 -6.49 -76.19
C THR A 138 -8.65 -6.65 -76.11
N GLY A 139 -9.41 -5.79 -76.79
CA GLY A 139 -10.86 -5.69 -76.66
C GLY A 139 -11.36 -5.11 -75.33
N LYS A 140 -10.46 -4.80 -74.38
CA LYS A 140 -10.80 -4.28 -73.05
C LYS A 140 -10.13 -2.92 -72.80
N PRO A 141 -10.79 -1.99 -72.08
CA PRO A 141 -10.14 -0.74 -71.72
C PRO A 141 -9.01 -0.96 -70.71
N LEU A 142 -7.93 -0.18 -70.82
CA LEU A 142 -6.85 -0.17 -69.84
C LEU A 142 -7.36 0.46 -68.53
N ARG A 143 -7.56 -0.36 -67.49
CA ARG A 143 -8.01 0.12 -66.18
C ARG A 143 -6.93 0.94 -65.49
N ALA A 144 -7.35 1.79 -64.55
CA ALA A 144 -6.41 2.45 -63.64
C ALA A 144 -5.68 1.38 -62.82
N PRO A 145 -4.36 1.53 -62.62
CA PRO A 145 -3.61 0.56 -61.83
C PRO A 145 -4.07 0.64 -60.37
N GLU A 146 -4.07 -0.51 -59.71
CA GLU A 146 -4.28 -0.56 -58.28
C GLU A 146 -3.05 -0.03 -57.54
N ASP A 147 -3.24 0.42 -56.30
CA ASP A 147 -2.20 1.08 -55.50
C ASP A 147 -1.87 0.24 -54.25
N PRO A 148 -0.79 -0.55 -54.27
CA PRO A 148 -0.36 -1.39 -53.13
C PRO A 148 0.05 -0.60 -51.88
N SER A 149 0.23 0.72 -51.99
CA SER A 149 0.52 1.54 -50.82
C SER A 149 -0.71 1.82 -49.96
N ARG A 150 -1.91 1.57 -50.50
CA ARG A 150 -3.18 1.76 -49.79
C ARG A 150 -3.60 0.50 -49.08
N ASP A 151 -4.05 0.65 -47.83
CA ASP A 151 -4.63 -0.43 -47.03
C ASP A 151 -5.78 -1.16 -47.76
N ALA A 152 -6.62 -0.39 -48.47
CA ALA A 152 -7.73 -0.91 -49.27
C ALA A 152 -7.33 -1.95 -50.32
N TYR A 153 -6.11 -1.86 -50.88
CA TYR A 153 -5.59 -2.89 -51.78
C TYR A 153 -5.46 -4.23 -51.05
N TRP A 154 -4.81 -4.23 -49.88
CA TRP A 154 -4.56 -5.44 -49.12
C TRP A 154 -5.84 -6.03 -48.53
N GLN A 155 -6.86 -5.22 -48.23
CA GLN A 155 -8.17 -5.73 -47.79
C GLN A 155 -8.83 -6.64 -48.84
N VAL A 156 -8.64 -6.33 -50.13
CA VAL A 156 -9.20 -7.12 -51.23
C VAL A 156 -8.30 -8.32 -51.56
N HIS A 157 -6.98 -8.14 -51.53
CA HIS A 157 -6.01 -9.17 -51.94
C HIS A 157 -5.62 -10.16 -50.85
N ASP A 158 -5.77 -9.81 -49.58
CA ASP A 158 -5.49 -10.68 -48.43
C ASP A 158 -6.61 -10.61 -47.38
N PRO A 159 -7.84 -11.06 -47.72
CA PRO A 159 -8.97 -11.03 -46.80
C PRO A 159 -8.73 -11.88 -45.54
N ALA A 160 -7.93 -12.96 -45.66
CA ALA A 160 -7.62 -13.86 -44.55
C ALA A 160 -6.80 -13.18 -43.45
N TYR A 161 -5.84 -12.33 -43.81
CA TYR A 161 -5.10 -11.52 -42.85
C TYR A 161 -6.03 -10.60 -42.05
N TYR A 162 -6.94 -9.89 -42.71
CA TYR A 162 -7.85 -8.95 -42.05
C TYR A 162 -8.89 -9.65 -41.18
N THR A 163 -9.41 -10.81 -41.59
CA THR A 163 -10.31 -11.61 -40.75
C THR A 163 -9.60 -12.05 -39.48
N HIS A 164 -8.38 -12.58 -39.59
CA HIS A 164 -7.61 -13.02 -38.44
C HIS A 164 -7.22 -11.84 -37.52
N LYS A 165 -6.84 -10.69 -38.09
CA LYS A 165 -6.58 -9.47 -37.33
C LYS A 165 -7.82 -9.01 -36.56
N ALA A 166 -8.99 -8.98 -37.19
CA ALA A 166 -10.24 -8.61 -36.54
C ALA A 166 -10.63 -9.58 -35.41
N GLU A 167 -10.43 -10.90 -35.60
CA GLU A 167 -10.64 -11.89 -34.55
C GLU A 167 -9.69 -11.68 -33.35
N GLN A 168 -8.42 -11.38 -33.61
CA GLN A 168 -7.46 -11.08 -32.53
C GLN A 168 -7.82 -9.81 -31.77
N GLU A 169 -8.22 -8.74 -32.48
CA GLU A 169 -8.67 -7.49 -31.86
C GLU A 169 -9.94 -7.71 -31.02
N ALA A 170 -10.90 -8.50 -31.52
CA ALA A 170 -12.09 -8.87 -30.76
C ALA A 170 -11.75 -9.68 -29.50
N GLN A 171 -10.89 -10.69 -29.61
CA GLN A 171 -10.43 -11.47 -28.45
C GLN A 171 -9.65 -10.63 -27.45
N ALA A 172 -8.84 -9.67 -27.91
CA ALA A 172 -8.13 -8.74 -27.04
C ALA A 172 -9.10 -7.83 -26.28
N ALA A 173 -10.11 -7.29 -26.97
CA ALA A 173 -11.16 -6.48 -26.37
C ALA A 173 -11.98 -7.28 -25.33
N GLU A 174 -12.34 -8.53 -25.63
CA GLU A 174 -13.02 -9.41 -24.68
C GLU A 174 -12.14 -9.69 -23.44
N ARG A 175 -10.84 -9.93 -23.62
CA ARG A 175 -9.89 -10.12 -22.51
C ARG A 175 -9.75 -8.86 -21.66
N GLU A 176 -9.69 -7.68 -22.26
CA GLU A 176 -9.68 -6.41 -21.53
C GLU A 176 -10.97 -6.22 -20.74
N GLN A 177 -12.14 -6.45 -21.34
CA GLN A 177 -13.42 -6.36 -20.65
C GLN A 177 -13.51 -7.36 -19.49
N ALA A 178 -13.08 -8.60 -19.70
CA ALA A 178 -13.04 -9.61 -18.64
C ALA A 178 -12.07 -9.22 -17.51
N ALA A 179 -10.89 -8.68 -17.84
CA ALA A 179 -9.93 -8.20 -16.86
C ALA A 179 -10.46 -7.00 -16.06
N GLN A 180 -11.14 -6.06 -16.72
CA GLN A 180 -11.79 -4.93 -16.07
C GLN A 180 -12.91 -5.39 -15.13
N ALA A 181 -13.76 -6.32 -15.57
CA ALA A 181 -14.82 -6.89 -14.73
C ALA A 181 -14.24 -7.63 -13.51
N GLN A 182 -13.17 -8.41 -13.69
CA GLN A 182 -12.47 -9.08 -12.58
C GLN A 182 -11.86 -8.07 -11.62
N ALA A 183 -11.21 -7.01 -12.11
CA ALA A 183 -10.64 -5.96 -11.29
C ALA A 183 -11.72 -5.25 -10.46
N GLU A 184 -12.87 -4.95 -11.07
CA GLU A 184 -14.01 -4.34 -10.38
C GLU A 184 -14.59 -5.27 -9.30
N GLN A 185 -14.75 -6.57 -9.60
CA GLN A 185 -15.17 -7.56 -8.60
C GLN A 185 -14.19 -7.65 -7.44
N GLN A 186 -12.88 -7.64 -7.70
CA GLN A 186 -11.86 -7.65 -6.65
C GLN A 186 -11.90 -6.36 -5.79
N GLN A 187 -12.13 -5.21 -6.41
CA GLN A 187 -12.29 -3.95 -5.69
C GLN A 187 -13.52 -3.96 -4.80
N ARG A 188 -14.68 -4.42 -5.32
CA ARG A 188 -15.91 -4.59 -4.53
C ARG A 188 -15.69 -5.54 -3.35
N ALA A 189 -15.08 -6.70 -3.57
CA ALA A 189 -14.77 -7.66 -2.51
C ALA A 189 -13.80 -7.10 -1.44
N LYS A 190 -12.83 -6.26 -1.84
CA LYS A 190 -11.94 -5.57 -0.90
C LYS A 190 -12.71 -4.53 -0.08
N ALA A 191 -13.58 -3.74 -0.72
CA ALA A 191 -14.42 -2.76 -0.05
C ALA A 191 -15.37 -3.43 0.96
N ASP A 192 -16.02 -4.53 0.58
CA ASP A 192 -16.90 -5.31 1.47
C ASP A 192 -16.15 -5.85 2.69
N LYS A 193 -14.94 -6.40 2.49
CA LYS A 193 -14.07 -6.86 3.59
C LYS A 193 -13.66 -5.72 4.53
N GLN A 194 -13.34 -4.55 3.97
CA GLN A 194 -13.01 -3.35 4.77
C GLN A 194 -14.21 -2.88 5.58
N HIS A 195 -15.38 -2.80 4.95
CA HIS A 195 -16.63 -2.42 5.60
C HIS A 195 -17.00 -3.39 6.73
N ALA A 196 -16.92 -4.71 6.49
CA ALA A 196 -17.16 -5.73 7.51
C ALA A 196 -16.15 -5.65 8.68
N ARG A 197 -14.88 -5.34 8.40
CA ARG A 197 -13.85 -5.13 9.44
C ARG A 197 -14.16 -3.89 10.27
N ALA A 198 -14.54 -2.78 9.63
CA ALA A 198 -14.92 -1.55 10.31
C ALA A 198 -16.14 -1.76 11.22
N GLN A 199 -17.19 -2.43 10.72
CA GLN A 199 -18.37 -2.79 11.52
C GLN A 199 -18.01 -3.65 12.74
N ARG A 200 -17.16 -4.68 12.57
CA ARG A 200 -16.70 -5.51 13.70
C ARG A 200 -15.91 -4.70 14.73
N GLN A 201 -15.09 -3.75 14.29
CA GLN A 201 -14.35 -2.86 15.19
C GLN A 201 -15.28 -1.93 15.96
N GLN A 202 -16.27 -1.32 15.29
CA GLN A 202 -17.29 -0.49 15.93
C GLN A 202 -18.10 -1.29 16.96
N GLN A 203 -18.58 -2.49 16.62
CA GLN A 203 -19.28 -3.36 17.56
C GLN A 203 -18.40 -3.74 18.77
N LYS A 204 -17.10 -4.00 18.56
CA LYS A 204 -16.17 -4.28 19.65
C LYS A 204 -15.95 -3.06 20.56
N GLN A 205 -15.88 -1.86 19.99
CA GLN A 205 -15.79 -0.61 20.76
C GLN A 205 -17.06 -0.38 21.58
N GLN A 206 -18.24 -0.50 20.96
CA GLN A 206 -19.54 -0.39 21.63
C GLN A 206 -19.63 -1.38 22.81
N ARG A 207 -19.35 -2.66 22.59
CA ARG A 207 -19.33 -3.67 23.67
C ARG A 207 -18.36 -3.33 24.80
N LYS A 208 -17.19 -2.76 24.47
CA LYS A 208 -16.20 -2.35 25.47
C LYS A 208 -16.67 -1.15 26.29
N GLU A 209 -17.34 -0.19 25.65
CA GLU A 209 -17.96 0.96 26.32
C GLU A 209 -19.13 0.53 27.19
N GLU A 210 -20.03 -0.32 26.68
CA GLU A 210 -21.13 -0.92 27.45
C GLU A 210 -20.61 -1.68 28.67
N ALA A 211 -19.57 -2.50 28.50
CA ALA A 211 -18.95 -3.22 29.62
C ALA A 211 -18.30 -2.26 30.65
N ARG A 212 -17.67 -1.16 30.20
CA ARG A 212 -17.13 -0.13 31.09
C ARG A 212 -18.25 0.57 31.88
N GLN A 213 -19.33 0.96 31.20
CA GLN A 213 -20.49 1.59 31.84
C GLN A 213 -21.17 0.63 32.82
N ALA A 214 -21.34 -0.64 32.45
CA ALA A 214 -21.90 -1.67 33.32
C ALA A 214 -21.02 -1.88 34.57
N LYS A 215 -19.69 -1.92 34.40
CA LYS A 215 -18.75 -2.00 35.52
C LYS A 215 -18.85 -0.79 36.45
N GLN A 216 -18.89 0.43 35.90
CA GLN A 216 -19.07 1.65 36.69
C GLN A 216 -20.40 1.65 37.46
N ARG A 217 -21.50 1.25 36.82
CA ARG A 217 -22.81 1.12 37.49
C ARG A 217 -22.77 0.08 38.61
N ALA A 218 -22.10 -1.05 38.40
CA ALA A 218 -21.95 -2.08 39.42
C ALA A 218 -21.08 -1.60 40.60
N GLU A 219 -19.98 -0.88 40.33
CA GLU A 219 -19.14 -0.26 41.36
C GLU A 219 -19.94 0.76 42.19
N GLN A 220 -20.69 1.66 41.53
CA GLN A 220 -21.58 2.62 42.21
C GLN A 220 -22.67 1.94 43.04
N ALA A 221 -23.29 0.89 42.51
CA ALA A 221 -24.29 0.11 43.24
C ALA A 221 -23.69 -0.59 44.46
N GLN A 222 -22.48 -1.14 44.34
CA GLN A 222 -21.76 -1.73 45.47
C GLN A 222 -21.38 -0.70 46.53
N GLU A 223 -20.90 0.48 46.13
CA GLU A 223 -20.61 1.58 47.06
C GLU A 223 -21.88 2.05 47.79
N HIS A 224 -22.99 2.22 47.07
CA HIS A 224 -24.27 2.59 47.66
C HIS A 224 -24.76 1.53 48.67
N ALA A 225 -24.68 0.25 48.29
CA ALA A 225 -25.05 -0.86 49.17
C ALA A 225 -24.15 -0.92 50.43
N ARG A 226 -22.83 -0.72 50.28
CA ARG A 226 -21.90 -0.63 51.43
C ARG A 226 -22.22 0.56 52.33
N ALA A 227 -22.50 1.72 51.76
CA ALA A 227 -22.89 2.91 52.53
C ALA A 227 -24.22 2.70 53.26
N GLU A 228 -25.20 2.05 52.64
CA GLU A 228 -26.45 1.65 53.32
C GLU A 228 -26.22 0.65 54.45
N GLN A 229 -25.40 -0.38 54.22
CA GLN A 229 -25.02 -1.34 55.28
C GLN A 229 -24.35 -0.63 56.45
N GLN A 230 -23.38 0.24 56.19
CA GLN A 230 -22.73 1.03 57.24
C GLN A 230 -23.72 1.93 57.98
N ARG A 231 -24.66 2.59 57.28
CA ARG A 231 -25.73 3.38 57.92
C ARG A 231 -26.62 2.52 58.81
N GLN A 232 -27.01 1.33 58.35
CA GLN A 232 -27.82 0.39 59.13
C GLN A 232 -27.05 -0.13 60.35
N GLU A 233 -25.76 -0.45 60.21
CA GLU A 233 -24.90 -0.87 61.32
C GLU A 233 -24.71 0.26 62.34
N GLN A 234 -24.47 1.50 61.89
CA GLN A 234 -24.40 2.66 62.76
C GLN A 234 -25.71 2.89 63.51
N ALA A 235 -26.86 2.80 62.84
CA ALA A 235 -28.17 2.92 63.46
C ALA A 235 -28.42 1.82 64.50
N ARG A 236 -28.07 0.55 64.18
CA ARG A 236 -28.16 -0.58 65.13
C ARG A 236 -27.23 -0.40 66.32
N ALA A 237 -25.99 0.05 66.09
CA ALA A 237 -25.02 0.31 67.14
C ALA A 237 -25.49 1.46 68.05
N GLU A 238 -26.08 2.51 67.48
CA GLU A 238 -26.66 3.61 68.24
C GLU A 238 -27.87 3.16 69.07
N GLN A 239 -28.76 2.35 68.49
CA GLN A 239 -29.88 1.74 69.22
C GLN A 239 -29.39 0.86 70.38
N ALA A 240 -28.39 0.00 70.14
CA ALA A 240 -27.79 -0.84 71.17
C ALA A 240 -27.13 -0.02 72.28
N ARG A 241 -26.45 1.09 71.94
CA ARG A 241 -25.89 2.04 72.92
C ARG A 241 -26.98 2.71 73.74
N ARG A 242 -28.08 3.16 73.11
CA ARG A 242 -29.23 3.74 73.81
C ARG A 242 -29.88 2.73 74.75
N GLU A 243 -30.01 1.48 74.33
CA GLU A 243 -30.56 0.41 75.15
C GLU A 243 -29.65 0.05 76.33
N GLN A 244 -28.33 -0.05 76.10
CA GLN A 244 -27.34 -0.21 77.17
C GLN A 244 -27.37 0.95 78.16
N ALA A 245 -27.42 2.19 77.68
CA ALA A 245 -27.52 3.38 78.53
C ALA A 245 -28.80 3.34 79.38
N ARG A 246 -29.94 2.94 78.79
CA ARG A 246 -31.20 2.76 79.52
C ARG A 246 -31.08 1.67 80.60
N ARG A 247 -30.50 0.51 80.27
CA ARG A 247 -30.25 -0.57 81.24
C ARG A 247 -29.33 -0.13 82.36
N GLN A 248 -28.26 0.61 82.06
CA GLN A 248 -27.36 1.18 83.07
C GLN A 248 -28.09 2.19 83.97
N GLN A 249 -28.97 3.01 83.40
CA GLN A 249 -29.76 3.99 84.16
C GLN A 249 -30.80 3.29 85.07
N GLU A 250 -31.42 2.20 84.62
CA GLU A 250 -32.29 1.34 85.43
C GLU A 250 -31.52 0.63 86.55
N GLN A 251 -30.33 0.09 86.25
CA GLN A 251 -29.45 -0.50 87.26
C GLN A 251 -28.98 0.53 88.29
N ALA A 252 -28.59 1.73 87.87
CA ALA A 252 -28.21 2.82 88.77
C ALA A 252 -29.37 3.28 89.65
N ARG A 253 -30.60 3.35 89.13
CA ARG A 253 -31.81 3.60 89.93
C ARG A 253 -32.08 2.49 90.95
N ALA A 254 -31.92 1.22 90.55
CA ALA A 254 -32.06 0.08 91.46
C ALA A 254 -30.98 0.09 92.55
N GLU A 255 -29.75 0.48 92.21
CA GLU A 255 -28.64 0.62 93.15
C GLU A 255 -28.81 1.82 94.08
N GLN A 256 -29.34 2.95 93.59
CA GLN A 256 -29.77 4.09 94.41
C GLN A 256 -30.87 3.68 95.41
N ALA A 257 -31.91 2.97 94.97
CA ALA A 257 -32.94 2.44 95.86
C ALA A 257 -32.36 1.46 96.90
N ARG A 258 -31.35 0.67 96.52
CA ARG A 258 -30.63 -0.24 97.43
C ARG A 258 -29.75 0.53 98.42
N ARG A 259 -29.10 1.62 97.99
CA ARG A 259 -28.31 2.54 98.84
C ARG A 259 -29.17 3.34 99.80
N GLU A 260 -30.33 3.84 99.38
CA GLU A 260 -31.31 4.49 100.28
C GLU A 260 -31.81 3.51 101.35
N ARG A 261 -31.98 2.23 101.00
CA ARG A 261 -32.33 1.17 101.95
C ARG A 261 -31.18 0.77 102.88
N TYR A 262 -29.93 0.91 102.44
CA TYR A 262 -28.71 0.67 103.24
C TYR A 262 -28.35 1.86 104.14
N GLN A 263 -28.67 3.10 103.76
CA GLN A 263 -28.38 4.31 104.56
C GLN A 263 -29.36 4.53 105.73
N ARG A 264 -30.50 3.82 105.76
CA ARG A 264 -31.45 3.87 106.89
C ARG A 264 -31.09 2.89 108.02
N ALA A 265 -30.03 2.10 107.85
CA ALA A 265 -29.51 1.20 108.86
C ALA A 265 -28.00 1.42 108.97
N THR A 266 -27.54 1.84 110.17
CA THR A 266 -26.15 1.89 110.66
C THR A 266 -25.39 3.23 110.51
N ASN A 267 -25.24 3.90 111.66
CA ASN A 267 -24.22 4.91 111.97
C ASN A 267 -22.94 4.21 112.47
N PRO A 268 -21.74 4.52 111.94
CA PRO A 268 -20.46 4.17 112.56
C PRO A 268 -19.67 5.39 113.12
N PRO A 269 -18.78 5.18 114.12
CA PRO A 269 -18.09 6.21 114.93
C PRO A 269 -16.83 6.86 114.28
N PRO A 270 -16.28 7.97 114.85
CA PRO A 270 -15.28 8.84 114.22
C PRO A 270 -13.82 8.31 114.21
N PRO A 271 -12.97 8.79 113.28
CA PRO A 271 -11.60 8.31 113.05
C PRO A 271 -10.53 8.90 114.02
N PRO A 272 -9.40 8.18 114.24
CA PRO A 272 -8.41 8.49 115.29
C PRO A 272 -7.42 9.63 114.99
N ASP A 273 -6.97 10.23 116.09
CA ASP A 273 -6.17 11.44 116.27
C ASP A 273 -4.84 11.49 115.48
N ARG A 274 -4.51 12.67 114.95
CA ARG A 274 -3.39 12.94 114.01
C ARG A 274 -2.03 12.85 114.71
N THR A 275 -2.00 13.06 116.02
CA THR A 275 -0.81 13.03 116.88
C THR A 275 -0.20 11.63 116.99
N THR A 276 -1.04 10.59 117.11
CA THR A 276 -0.61 9.19 117.17
C THR A 276 0.11 8.74 115.89
N ARG A 277 -0.31 9.27 114.74
CA ARG A 277 0.33 8.96 113.44
C ARG A 277 1.71 9.59 113.31
N ALA A 278 1.91 10.81 113.84
CA ALA A 278 3.22 11.47 113.80
C ALA A 278 4.25 10.77 114.70
N LEU A 279 3.86 10.29 115.88
CA LEU A 279 4.75 9.52 116.77
C LEU A 279 5.16 8.18 116.14
N ALA A 280 4.24 7.48 115.49
CA ALA A 280 4.53 6.24 114.79
C ALA A 280 5.57 6.41 113.66
N VAL A 281 5.57 7.56 112.96
CA VAL A 281 6.56 7.84 111.89
C VAL A 281 7.99 8.00 112.45
N LEU A 282 8.14 8.49 113.68
CA LEU A 282 9.44 8.56 114.38
C LEU A 282 9.80 7.27 115.13
N GLY A 283 8.93 6.25 115.08
CA GLY A 283 9.10 4.99 115.80
C GLY A 283 8.93 5.14 117.32
N LEU A 284 8.20 6.17 117.76
CA LEU A 284 7.96 6.46 119.17
C LEU A 284 6.56 6.02 119.58
N MET A 285 6.43 5.55 120.82
CA MET A 285 5.14 5.23 121.42
C MET A 285 4.42 6.50 121.88
N PRO A 286 3.07 6.51 121.94
CA PRO A 286 2.31 7.60 122.54
C PRO A 286 2.82 7.94 123.95
N GLY A 287 3.15 9.21 124.21
CA GLY A 287 3.68 9.68 125.51
C GLY A 287 5.19 9.97 125.55
N ALA A 288 5.92 9.83 124.44
CA ALA A 288 7.36 10.13 124.37
C ALA A 288 7.66 11.62 124.62
N SER A 289 8.68 11.92 125.43
CA SER A 289 9.05 13.30 125.76
C SER A 289 9.66 14.06 124.56
N LYS A 290 9.61 15.40 124.57
CA LYS A 290 10.26 16.24 123.53
C LYS A 290 11.74 15.91 123.34
N THR A 291 12.43 15.49 124.39
CA THR A 291 13.85 15.11 124.33
C THR A 291 14.05 13.81 123.53
N GLU A 292 13.14 12.85 123.67
CA GLU A 292 13.13 11.59 122.92
C GLU A 292 12.72 11.81 121.47
N VAL A 293 11.75 12.68 121.20
CA VAL A 293 11.39 13.10 119.83
C VAL A 293 12.59 13.70 119.09
N ARG A 294 13.36 14.59 119.72
CA ARG A 294 14.60 15.14 119.15
C ARG A 294 15.69 14.09 118.97
N LYS A 295 15.78 13.11 119.86
CA LYS A 295 16.79 12.04 119.77
C LYS A 295 16.44 11.05 118.65
N ALA A 296 15.18 10.66 118.54
CA ALA A 296 14.66 9.80 117.48
C ALA A 296 14.77 10.48 116.11
N TYR A 297 14.42 11.77 116.02
CA TYR A 297 14.61 12.55 114.79
C TYR A 297 16.07 12.57 114.34
N ARG A 298 17.02 12.87 115.23
CA ARG A 298 18.45 12.85 114.88
C ARG A 298 18.93 11.48 114.40
N ARG A 299 18.50 10.40 115.06
CA ARG A 299 18.82 9.02 114.65
C ARG A 299 18.24 8.70 113.26
N MET A 300 16.97 9.01 113.04
CA MET A 300 16.27 8.73 111.77
C MET A 300 16.75 9.62 110.63
N ALA A 301 17.10 10.88 110.92
CA ALA A 301 17.67 11.83 109.98
C ALA A 301 19.06 11.38 109.51
N GLN A 302 19.91 10.86 110.39
CA GLN A 302 21.21 10.30 110.02
C GLN A 302 21.09 8.99 109.23
N LEU A 303 20.11 8.13 109.56
CA LEU A 303 19.88 6.87 108.85
C LEU A 303 19.37 7.09 107.43
N HIS A 304 18.52 8.09 107.23
CA HIS A 304 17.85 8.36 105.96
C HIS A 304 18.30 9.67 105.31
N HIS A 305 19.48 10.20 105.66
CA HIS A 305 20.00 11.42 105.04
C HIS A 305 20.29 11.17 103.55
N PRO A 306 19.79 12.01 102.62
CA PRO A 306 19.98 11.79 101.19
C PRO A 306 21.45 11.77 100.76
N ASP A 307 22.31 12.51 101.46
CA ASP A 307 23.77 12.56 101.21
C ASP A 307 24.48 11.22 101.46
N ARG A 308 23.93 10.35 102.32
CA ARG A 308 24.49 9.02 102.58
C ARG A 308 24.30 8.06 101.39
N PHE A 309 23.31 8.32 100.55
CA PHE A 309 22.97 7.49 99.40
C PHE A 309 23.40 8.14 98.07
N TYR A 310 24.22 9.21 98.11
CA TYR A 310 24.64 9.96 96.91
C TYR A 310 25.45 9.10 95.92
N SER A 311 26.18 8.08 96.40
CA SER A 311 26.91 7.13 95.55
C SER A 311 26.06 5.94 95.05
N GLU A 312 24.77 5.88 95.40
CA GLU A 312 23.82 4.84 94.96
C GLU A 312 22.90 5.34 93.83
N SER A 313 22.02 4.48 93.32
CA SER A 313 21.14 4.80 92.18
C SER A 313 20.11 5.90 92.48
N GLU A 314 19.73 6.64 91.44
CA GLU A 314 18.82 7.81 91.52
C GLU A 314 17.48 7.49 92.21
N HIS A 315 16.93 6.30 91.97
CA HIS A 315 15.71 5.83 92.63
C HIS A 315 15.87 5.67 94.16
N GLN A 316 17.05 5.25 94.64
CA GLN A 316 17.31 5.13 96.06
C GLN A 316 17.47 6.50 96.73
N VAL A 317 18.10 7.45 96.06
CA VAL A 317 18.18 8.85 96.52
C VAL A 317 16.78 9.45 96.65
N ALA A 318 15.90 9.24 95.65
CA ALA A 318 14.51 9.73 95.69
C ALA A 318 13.70 9.11 96.84
N LEU A 319 13.86 7.80 97.08
CA LEU A 319 13.14 7.09 98.13
C LEU A 319 13.63 7.49 99.53
N ALA A 320 14.94 7.69 99.69
CA ALA A 320 15.54 8.25 100.91
C ALA A 320 15.04 9.67 101.17
N SER A 321 15.00 10.52 100.14
CA SER A 321 14.50 11.91 100.23
C SER A 321 13.03 11.97 100.64
N ALA A 322 12.16 11.16 100.02
CA ALA A 322 10.74 11.09 100.37
C ALA A 322 10.54 10.60 101.82
N ARG A 323 11.36 9.66 102.29
CA ARG A 323 11.30 9.15 103.66
C ARG A 323 11.82 10.18 104.67
N PHE A 324 12.92 10.87 104.35
CA PHE A 324 13.46 11.97 105.15
C PHE A 324 12.45 13.09 105.31
N GLN A 325 11.75 13.47 104.24
CA GLN A 325 10.70 14.49 104.30
C GLN A 325 9.54 14.08 105.21
N ARG A 326 9.11 12.81 105.20
CA ARG A 326 8.08 12.32 106.14
C ARG A 326 8.54 12.37 107.59
N ILE A 327 9.79 11.99 107.86
CA ILE A 327 10.41 12.06 109.18
C ILE A 327 10.47 13.51 109.67
N LYS A 328 10.90 14.44 108.80
CA LYS A 328 10.94 15.87 109.09
C LYS A 328 9.55 16.43 109.37
N ASN A 329 8.55 16.15 108.52
CA ASN A 329 7.18 16.64 108.69
C ASN A 329 6.55 16.11 110.00
N ALA A 330 6.81 14.86 110.37
CA ALA A 330 6.34 14.30 111.64
C ALA A 330 7.03 14.95 112.85
N TYR A 331 8.33 15.23 112.77
CA TYR A 331 9.08 15.97 113.78
C TYR A 331 8.59 17.42 113.93
N ASP A 332 8.41 18.15 112.83
CA ASP A 332 7.92 19.53 112.83
C ASP A 332 6.52 19.62 113.44
N TYR A 333 5.62 18.69 113.09
CA TYR A 333 4.29 18.59 113.69
C TYR A 333 4.36 18.36 115.20
N LEU A 334 5.18 17.40 115.65
CA LEU A 334 5.35 17.12 117.09
C LEU A 334 6.06 18.25 117.83
N MET A 335 6.95 19.02 117.20
CA MET A 335 7.54 20.19 117.86
C MET A 335 6.54 21.36 118.01
N GLN A 336 5.54 21.45 117.12
CA GLN A 336 4.48 22.46 117.20
C GLN A 336 3.31 22.08 118.11
N THR A 337 2.94 20.79 118.17
CA THR A 337 1.71 20.33 118.88
C THR A 337 1.98 19.52 120.16
N TYR A 338 3.21 19.08 120.40
CA TYR A 338 3.60 18.24 121.55
C TYR A 338 4.34 19.02 122.62
#